data_AF-A0A1I3I6C0-F1
#
_entry.id   AF-A0A1I3I6C0-F1
#
_cell.length_a   1.000
_cell.length_b   1.000
_cell.length_c   1.000
_cell.angle_alpha   90.00
_cell.angle_beta   90.00
_cell.angle_gamma   90.00
#
_symmetry.space_group_name_H-M   'P 1'
#
loop_
_entity.id
_entity.type
_entity.pdbx_description
1 polymer ?
#
loop_
_entity_poly.entity_id
_entity_poly.type
_entity_poly.pdbx_seq_one_letter_code
_entity_poly.pdbx_strand_id
1 'polypeptide(L)'
;MRKIEREKSHIIIHSAAVTSGAAGALPIPGADAAAIVAAQVTMIISLGKVFDVKMTESAATAMATTMIAEHLGKMVAGGLLKLIPGVGSAINASVAFSITEVIGWEVAEAFSQQAEKASCTAFV
;
A
#
# COMPACT_ATOMS: atom_id res chain seq x y z
N MET A 1 7.46 -3.07 17.30
CA MET A 1 6.22 -2.29 17.07
C MET A 1 5.38 -2.20 18.35
N ARG A 2 5.06 -0.98 18.80
CA ARG A 2 4.18 -0.73 19.96
C ARG A 2 2.71 -0.98 19.59
N LYS A 3 1.86 -1.30 20.57
CA LYS A 3 0.43 -1.56 20.35
C LYS A 3 -0.30 -0.39 19.65
N ILE A 4 -0.03 0.84 20.09
CA ILE A 4 -0.65 2.06 19.52
C ILE A 4 -0.22 2.29 18.07
N GLU A 5 1.05 2.00 17.73
CA GLU A 5 1.55 2.11 16.37
C GLU A 5 0.87 1.10 15.46
N ARG A 6 0.76 -0.16 15.91
CA ARG A 6 0.08 -1.22 15.18
C ARG A 6 -1.38 -0.88 14.87
N GLU A 7 -2.10 -0.33 15.83
CA GLU A 7 -3.51 0.04 15.66
C GLU A 7 -3.69 1.18 14.65
N LYS A 8 -2.84 2.21 14.72
CA LYS A 8 -2.83 3.31 13.73
C LYS A 8 -2.46 2.80 12.34
N SER A 9 -1.42 1.98 12.22
CA SER A 9 -1.01 1.38 10.96
C SER A 9 -2.13 0.55 10.36
N HIS A 10 -2.81 -0.30 11.14
CA HIS A 10 -3.93 -1.10 10.65
C HIS A 10 -5.04 -0.24 10.05
N ILE A 11 -5.45 0.84 10.72
CA ILE A 11 -6.49 1.75 10.20
C ILE A 11 -6.06 2.38 8.87
N ILE A 12 -4.81 2.88 8.80
CA ILE A 12 -4.26 3.50 7.59
C ILE A 12 -4.21 2.49 6.44
N ILE A 13 -3.64 1.31 6.68
CA ILE A 13 -3.46 0.26 5.67
C ILE A 13 -4.83 -0.23 5.18
N HIS A 14 -5.75 -0.51 6.10
CA HIS A 14 -7.08 -1.00 5.75
C HIS A 14 -7.87 0.04 4.93
N SER A 15 -7.79 1.32 5.30
CA SER A 15 -8.44 2.39 4.52
C SER A 15 -7.89 2.51 3.09
N ALA A 16 -6.57 2.37 2.94
CA ALA A 16 -5.92 2.36 1.63
C ALA A 16 -6.31 1.10 0.85
N ALA A 17 -6.37 -0.06 1.50
CA ALA A 17 -6.77 -1.33 0.89
C ALA A 17 -8.21 -1.28 0.38
N VAL A 18 -9.16 -0.74 1.16
CA VAL A 18 -10.54 -0.50 0.71
C VAL A 18 -10.57 0.42 -0.51
N THR A 19 -9.79 1.49 -0.50
CA THR A 19 -9.70 2.43 -1.64
C THR A 19 -9.14 1.76 -2.89
N SER A 20 -8.08 0.96 -2.76
CA SER A 20 -7.51 0.17 -3.86
C SER A 20 -8.45 -0.91 -4.36
N GLY A 21 -9.18 -1.58 -3.48
CA GLY A 21 -10.22 -2.56 -3.85
C GLY A 21 -11.35 -1.91 -4.64
N ALA A 22 -11.81 -0.72 -4.21
CA ALA A 22 -12.82 0.05 -4.93
C ALA A 22 -12.33 0.50 -6.31
N ALA A 23 -11.09 0.98 -6.41
CA ALA A 23 -10.47 1.31 -7.70
C ALA A 23 -10.35 0.06 -8.60
N GLY A 24 -9.91 -1.06 -8.03
CA GLY A 24 -9.80 -2.35 -8.73
C GLY A 24 -11.13 -2.95 -9.19
N ALA A 25 -12.26 -2.56 -8.58
CA ALA A 25 -13.59 -3.00 -9.01
C ALA A 25 -14.03 -2.37 -10.35
N LEU A 26 -13.47 -1.22 -10.70
CA LEU A 26 -13.81 -0.50 -11.93
C LEU A 26 -13.34 -1.31 -13.16
N PRO A 27 -14.20 -1.56 -14.17
CA PRO A 27 -13.86 -2.37 -15.33
C PRO A 27 -12.97 -1.61 -16.35
N ILE A 28 -12.02 -0.80 -15.89
CA ILE A 28 -11.14 0.00 -16.74
C ILE A 28 -9.68 -0.43 -16.50
N PRO A 29 -9.05 -1.18 -17.42
CA PRO A 29 -7.64 -1.55 -17.30
C PRO A 29 -6.75 -0.30 -17.31
N GLY A 30 -5.91 -0.13 -16.29
CA GLY A 30 -4.89 0.93 -16.24
C GLY A 30 -5.35 2.30 -15.74
N ALA A 31 -6.63 2.66 -15.85
CA ALA A 31 -7.13 3.93 -15.31
C ALA A 31 -7.04 4.00 -13.78
N ASP A 32 -7.16 2.85 -13.13
CA ASP A 32 -7.07 2.70 -11.68
C ASP A 32 -5.63 2.95 -11.17
N ALA A 33 -4.61 2.85 -12.04
CA ALA A 33 -3.21 2.85 -11.65
C ALA A 33 -2.78 4.16 -10.97
N ALA A 34 -3.16 5.31 -11.54
CA ALA A 34 -2.80 6.61 -10.94
C ALA A 34 -3.45 6.81 -9.56
N ALA A 35 -4.71 6.40 -9.40
CA ALA A 35 -5.41 6.45 -8.12
C ALA A 35 -4.81 5.47 -7.11
N ILE A 36 -4.40 4.27 -7.55
CA ILE A 36 -3.72 3.28 -6.71
C ILE A 36 -2.35 3.80 -6.25
N VAL A 37 -1.55 4.42 -7.14
CA VAL A 37 -0.28 5.07 -6.79
C VAL A 37 -0.53 6.13 -5.72
N ALA A 38 -1.49 7.03 -5.93
CA ALA A 38 -1.80 8.10 -4.99
C ALA A 38 -2.22 7.58 -3.61
N ALA A 39 -3.05 6.52 -3.58
CA ALA A 39 -3.44 5.85 -2.34
C ALA A 39 -2.24 5.26 -1.60
N GLN A 40 -1.32 4.59 -2.32
CA GLN A 40 -0.11 4.03 -1.73
C GLN A 40 0.85 5.11 -1.22
N VAL A 41 1.06 6.20 -1.94
CA VAL A 41 1.89 7.33 -1.47
C VAL A 41 1.34 7.89 -0.17
N THR A 42 0.03 8.13 -0.13
CA THR A 42 -0.65 8.65 1.07
C THR A 42 -0.51 7.70 2.26
N MET A 43 -0.64 6.38 2.01
CA MET A 43 -0.46 5.33 3.01
C MET A 43 0.97 5.34 3.57
N ILE A 44 1.99 5.37 2.70
CA ILE A 44 3.40 5.36 3.09
C ILE A 44 3.76 6.61 3.91
N ILE A 45 3.33 7.79 3.48
CA ILE A 45 3.57 9.04 4.23
C ILE A 45 2.91 8.97 5.62
N SER A 46 1.67 8.47 5.67
CA SER A 46 0.93 8.35 6.93
C SER A 46 1.57 7.33 7.89
N LEU A 47 2.06 6.21 7.36
CA LEU A 47 2.83 5.23 8.15
C LEU A 47 4.16 5.82 8.64
N GLY A 48 4.87 6.59 7.81
CA GLY A 48 6.10 7.29 8.21
C GLY A 48 5.87 8.19 9.43
N LYS A 49 4.75 8.92 9.45
CA LYS A 49 4.34 9.75 10.60
C LYS A 49 4.03 8.95 11.87
N VAL A 50 3.53 7.71 11.74
CA VAL A 50 3.23 6.85 12.90
C VAL A 50 4.51 6.41 13.62
N PHE A 51 5.58 6.14 12.86
CA PHE A 51 6.86 5.65 13.37
C PHE A 51 7.92 6.75 13.53
N ASP A 52 7.55 8.02 13.36
CA ASP A 52 8.47 9.17 13.36
C ASP A 52 9.62 9.05 12.33
N VAL A 53 9.36 8.34 11.23
CA VAL A 53 10.29 8.19 10.10
C VAL A 53 10.06 9.36 9.14
N LYS A 54 11.11 10.17 8.93
CA LYS A 54 11.08 11.28 7.96
C LYS A 54 10.95 10.73 6.54
N MET A 55 9.73 10.73 6.03
CA MET A 55 9.42 10.34 4.66
C MET A 55 9.07 11.57 3.84
N THR A 56 9.83 11.83 2.77
CA THR A 56 9.47 12.87 1.79
C THR A 56 8.43 12.32 0.82
N GLU A 57 7.62 13.20 0.25
CA GLU A 57 6.63 12.80 -0.76
C GLU A 57 7.29 12.13 -1.97
N SER A 58 8.47 12.61 -2.39
CA SER A 58 9.27 11.99 -3.45
C SER A 58 9.73 10.58 -3.08
N ALA A 59 10.20 10.36 -1.85
CA ALA A 59 10.60 9.03 -1.39
C ALA A 59 9.38 8.08 -1.29
N ALA A 60 8.26 8.55 -0.77
CA ALA A 60 7.02 7.78 -0.74
C ALA A 60 6.51 7.46 -2.15
N THR A 61 6.60 8.40 -3.09
CA THR A 61 6.28 8.20 -4.51
C THR A 61 7.17 7.14 -5.12
N ALA A 62 8.49 7.23 -4.92
CA ALA A 62 9.44 6.24 -5.42
C ALA A 62 9.18 4.84 -4.85
N MET A 63 8.86 4.74 -3.56
CA MET A 63 8.48 3.48 -2.93
C MET A 63 7.18 2.94 -3.55
N ALA A 64 6.12 3.76 -3.63
CA ALA A 64 4.83 3.36 -4.20
C ALA A 64 4.96 2.89 -5.65
N THR A 65 5.68 3.64 -6.48
CA THR A 65 5.89 3.28 -7.90
C THR A 65 6.70 2.00 -8.04
N THR A 66 7.71 1.78 -7.20
CA THR A 66 8.48 0.53 -7.17
C THR A 66 7.60 -0.65 -6.78
N MET A 67 6.81 -0.53 -5.72
CA MET A 67 5.92 -1.59 -5.24
C MET A 67 4.83 -1.93 -6.26
N ILE A 68 4.30 -0.93 -6.97
CA ILE A 68 3.37 -1.14 -8.09
C ILE A 68 4.06 -1.80 -9.27
N ALA A 69 5.28 -1.40 -9.61
CA ALA A 69 6.04 -2.02 -10.69
C ALA A 69 6.30 -3.51 -10.41
N GLU A 70 6.64 -3.86 -9.17
CA GLU A 70 6.81 -5.24 -8.72
C GLU A 70 5.52 -6.05 -8.80
N HIS A 71 4.38 -5.41 -8.52
CA HIS A 71 3.05 -6.04 -8.55
C HIS A 71 2.33 -5.89 -9.90
N LEU A 72 2.94 -5.23 -10.88
CA LEU A 72 2.32 -4.90 -12.16
C LEU A 72 1.90 -6.17 -12.91
N GLY A 73 2.72 -7.23 -12.86
CA GLY A 73 2.38 -8.51 -13.46
C GLY A 73 1.10 -9.15 -12.87
N LYS A 74 0.93 -9.06 -11.55
CA LYS A 74 -0.29 -9.55 -10.86
C LYS A 74 -1.49 -8.65 -11.14
N MET A 75 -1.28 -7.34 -11.24
CA MET A 75 -2.32 -6.35 -11.57
C MET A 75 -2.81 -6.51 -13.01
N VAL A 76 -1.91 -6.79 -13.96
CA VAL A 76 -2.23 -7.12 -15.34
C VAL A 76 -2.95 -8.47 -15.44
N ALA A 77 -2.53 -9.48 -14.66
CA ALA A 77 -3.23 -10.77 -14.59
C ALA A 77 -4.67 -10.62 -14.03
N GLY A 78 -4.86 -9.80 -12.99
CA GLY A 78 -6.19 -9.42 -12.49
C GLY A 78 -7.00 -8.60 -13.50
N GLY A 79 -6.33 -7.72 -14.25
CA GLY A 79 -6.89 -6.97 -15.38
C GLY A 79 -7.37 -7.84 -16.53
N LEU A 80 -6.68 -8.94 -16.84
CA LEU A 80 -7.09 -9.92 -17.85
C LEU A 80 -8.31 -10.74 -17.39
N LEU A 81 -8.51 -10.92 -16.08
CA LEU A 81 -9.72 -11.54 -15.53
C LEU A 81 -10.95 -10.60 -15.56
N LYS A 82 -10.77 -9.28 -15.78
CA LYS A 82 -11.86 -8.30 -15.96
C LYS A 82 -12.66 -8.50 -17.27
N LEU A 83 -12.29 -9.46 -18.13
CA LEU A 83 -13.06 -9.78 -19.34
C LEU A 83 -14.43 -10.43 -19.07
N ILE A 84 -14.67 -10.91 -17.83
CA ILE A 84 -15.99 -11.38 -17.40
C ILE A 84 -16.60 -10.30 -16.47
N PRO A 85 -17.52 -9.45 -16.98
CA PRO A 85 -18.16 -8.41 -16.17
C PRO A 85 -18.91 -9.04 -14.98
N GLY A 86 -18.76 -8.43 -13.80
CA GLY A 86 -19.29 -8.96 -12.52
C GLY A 86 -18.24 -9.75 -11.73
N VAL A 87 -17.92 -10.98 -12.16
CA VAL A 87 -16.99 -11.87 -11.43
C VAL A 87 -15.54 -11.34 -11.50
N GLY A 88 -15.11 -10.85 -12.67
CA GLY A 88 -13.77 -10.29 -12.86
C GLY A 88 -13.51 -9.05 -12.02
N SER A 89 -14.52 -8.18 -11.85
CA SER A 89 -14.44 -7.00 -10.99
C SER A 89 -14.31 -7.36 -9.51
N ALA A 90 -15.06 -8.36 -9.04
CA ALA A 90 -14.97 -8.81 -7.65
C ALA A 90 -13.61 -9.44 -7.33
N ILE A 91 -13.09 -10.28 -8.23
CA ILE A 91 -11.76 -10.88 -8.09
C ILE A 91 -10.70 -9.77 -8.12
N ASN A 92 -10.75 -8.86 -9.09
CA ASN A 92 -9.74 -7.81 -9.19
C ASN A 92 -9.79 -6.84 -8.00
N ALA A 93 -10.97 -6.52 -7.47
CA ALA A 93 -11.12 -5.76 -6.22
C ALA A 93 -10.48 -6.48 -5.04
N SER A 94 -10.73 -7.79 -4.88
CA SER A 94 -10.13 -8.59 -3.81
C SER A 94 -8.61 -8.69 -3.91
N VAL A 95 -8.08 -8.83 -5.12
CA VAL A 95 -6.64 -8.86 -5.40
C VAL A 95 -6.02 -7.51 -5.08
N ALA A 96 -6.62 -6.40 -5.54
CA ALA A 96 -6.12 -5.05 -5.26
C ALA A 96 -6.15 -4.73 -3.76
N PHE A 97 -7.24 -5.09 -3.07
CA PHE A 97 -7.35 -4.97 -1.61
C PHE A 97 -6.23 -5.74 -0.90
N SER A 98 -6.06 -7.03 -1.24
CA SER A 98 -5.10 -7.91 -0.58
C SER A 98 -3.66 -7.46 -0.82
N ILE A 99 -3.33 -7.04 -2.04
CA ILE A 99 -2.00 -6.51 -2.38
C ILE A 99 -1.71 -5.25 -1.57
N THR A 100 -2.64 -4.29 -1.51
CA THR A 100 -2.42 -3.06 -0.74
C THR A 100 -2.31 -3.32 0.75
N GLU A 101 -3.08 -4.28 1.30
CA GLU A 101 -2.99 -4.63 2.71
C GLU A 101 -1.63 -5.27 3.06
N VAL A 102 -1.16 -6.22 2.25
CA VAL A 102 0.16 -6.85 2.42
C VAL A 102 1.28 -5.81 2.33
N ILE A 103 1.28 -4.99 1.27
CA ILE A 103 2.29 -3.93 1.07
C ILE A 103 2.29 -2.96 2.26
N GLY A 104 1.10 -2.57 2.74
CA GLY A 104 0.99 -1.66 3.87
C GLY A 104 1.62 -2.20 5.14
N TRP A 105 1.44 -3.51 5.41
CA TRP A 105 2.07 -4.17 6.55
C TRP A 105 3.59 -4.26 6.40
N GLU A 106 4.09 -4.57 5.20
CA GLU A 106 5.53 -4.60 4.90
C GLU A 106 6.18 -3.23 5.14
N VAL A 107 5.56 -2.15 4.66
CA VAL A 107 6.03 -0.78 4.88
C VAL A 107 6.01 -0.41 6.36
N ALA A 108 4.93 -0.77 7.08
CA ALA A 108 4.82 -0.49 8.51
C ALA A 108 5.91 -1.21 9.32
N GLU A 109 6.22 -2.46 8.97
CA GLU A 109 7.29 -3.22 9.62
C GLU A 109 8.67 -2.62 9.31
N ALA A 110 8.93 -2.26 8.05
CA ALA A 110 10.17 -1.61 7.65
C ALA A 110 10.40 -0.28 8.39
N PHE A 111 9.35 0.51 8.63
CA PHE A 111 9.44 1.74 9.42
C PHE A 111 9.61 1.47 10.91
N SER A 112 8.93 0.46 11.46
CA SER A 112 9.15 0.05 12.85
C SER A 112 10.60 -0.38 13.10
N GLN A 113 11.23 -1.11 12.18
CA GLN A 113 12.62 -1.53 12.30
C GLN A 113 13.58 -0.34 12.22
N GLN A 114 13.31 0.65 11.36
CA GLN A 114 14.11 1.86 11.25
C GLN A 114 14.05 2.71 12.52
N ALA A 115 12.84 2.90 13.07
CA ALA A 115 12.65 3.63 14.32
C ALA A 115 13.41 2.97 15.49
N GLU A 116 13.41 1.63 15.55
CA GLU A 116 14.14 0.87 16.57
C GLU A 116 15.67 1.01 16.42
N LYS A 117 16.20 0.89 15.19
CA LYS A 117 17.63 1.08 14.91
C LYS A 117 18.10 2.49 15.25
N ALA A 118 17.33 3.51 14.92
CA ALA A 118 17.65 4.90 15.26
C ALA A 118 17.76 5.10 16.78
N SER A 119 16.90 4.42 17.56
CA SER A 119 16.98 4.44 19.02
C SER A 119 18.22 3.72 19.57
N CYS A 120 18.68 2.65 18.92
CA CYS A 120 19.85 1.89 19.35
C CYS A 120 21.17 2.62 19.08
N THR A 121 21.27 3.36 17.97
CA THR A 121 22.45 4.18 17.65
C THR A 121 22.61 5.38 18.57
N ALA A 122 21.53 5.89 19.16
CA ALA A 122 21.60 7.02 20.10
C ALA A 122 22.20 6.67 21.48
N PHE A 123 22.47 5.39 21.75
CA PHE A 123 23.02 4.90 23.03
C PHE A 123 24.45 4.33 22.92
N VAL A 124 25.08 4.40 21.75
CA VAL A 124 26.49 4.01 21.51
C VAL A 124 27.32 5.26 21.23
#